data_AF-X0GM31-F1
#
_entry.id   AF-X0GM31-F1
#
_cell.length_a   1.000
_cell.length_b   1.000
_cell.length_c   1.000
_cell.angle_alpha   90.00
_cell.angle_beta   90.00
_cell.angle_gamma   90.00
#
_symmetry.space_group_name_H-M   'P 1'
#
loop_
_entity.id
_entity.type
_entity.pdbx_description
1 polymer ?
#
loop_
_entity_poly.entity_id
_entity_poly.type
_entity_poly.pdbx_seq_one_letter_code
_entity_poly.pdbx_strand_id
1 'polypeptide(L)'
;MCECCPKKPERFETLEKLNAHEAKKPHICTFCGNRFKNKNEAKRHQNSRHVRPYSWSCSALSGYDRAFHDSTNRPGEADTCGYCGDEFPRSGGGPDTGASSGGDAPRYATVQDWDERIKHLKEVHKFGKCDSFKKFFRADHFRQHLQHGHAGTSGKWTSMLETVCMSEEDLETR
;
A
#
# COMPACT_ATOMS: atom_id res chain seq x y z
N MET A 1 9.58 32.83 16.54
CA MET A 1 9.64 31.37 16.24
C MET A 1 8.39 31.05 15.42
N CYS A 2 8.48 30.37 14.27
CA CYS A 2 7.27 30.02 13.51
C CYS A 2 6.57 28.84 14.17
N GLU A 3 5.35 29.07 14.63
CA GLU A 3 4.43 28.03 15.12
C GLU A 3 3.72 27.30 13.97
N CYS A 4 3.80 27.87 12.77
CA CYS A 4 3.23 27.37 11.53
C CYS A 4 3.86 26.09 10.94
N CYS A 5 5.06 25.69 11.40
CA CYS A 5 5.89 24.65 10.77
C CYS A 5 6.30 23.54 11.72
N PRO A 6 5.45 22.52 11.93
CA PRO A 6 5.67 21.51 12.96
C PRO A 6 6.84 20.56 12.65
N LYS A 7 7.23 20.39 11.38
CA LYS A 7 8.36 19.51 11.01
C LYS A 7 9.74 20.15 11.18
N LYS A 8 9.83 21.47 11.04
CA LYS A 8 11.07 22.26 11.17
C LYS A 8 10.67 23.66 11.62
N PRO A 9 10.56 23.92 12.93
CA PRO A 9 10.27 25.24 13.43
C PRO A 9 11.47 26.14 13.13
N GLU A 10 11.33 27.02 12.15
CA GLU A 10 12.36 28.01 11.84
C GLU A 10 12.21 29.20 12.80
N ARG A 11 13.34 29.64 13.35
CA ARG A 11 13.42 30.91 14.07
C ARG A 11 13.73 31.99 13.05
N PHE A 12 12.86 32.99 12.99
CA PHE A 12 13.06 34.18 12.18
C PHE A 12 13.52 35.31 13.08
N GLU A 13 14.55 36.03 12.66
CA GLU A 13 15.14 37.16 13.40
C GLU A 13 14.25 38.40 13.34
N THR A 14 13.44 38.55 12.27
CA THR A 14 12.54 39.69 12.07
C THR A 14 11.13 39.22 11.79
N LEU A 15 10.15 40.05 12.18
CA LEU A 15 8.73 39.82 11.92
C LEU A 15 8.43 39.80 10.42
N GLU A 16 9.13 40.60 9.62
CA GLU A 16 9.00 40.60 8.16
C GLU A 16 9.39 39.27 7.53
N LYS A 17 10.51 38.66 7.97
CA LYS A 17 10.93 37.33 7.48
C LYS A 17 9.91 36.25 7.88
N LEU A 18 9.32 36.34 9.07
CA LEU A 18 8.25 35.45 9.52
C LEU A 18 6.99 35.62 8.65
N ASN A 19 6.53 36.86 8.43
CA ASN A 19 5.37 37.14 7.59
C ASN A 19 5.57 36.67 6.14
N ALA A 20 6.76 36.89 5.56
CA ALA A 20 7.10 36.39 4.24
C ALA A 20 7.13 34.85 4.18
N HIS A 21 7.62 34.18 5.23
CA HIS A 21 7.56 32.73 5.35
C HIS A 21 6.13 32.22 5.39
N GLU A 22 5.26 32.86 6.17
CA GLU A 22 3.84 32.54 6.25
C GLU A 22 3.10 32.79 4.94
N ALA A 23 3.43 33.88 4.24
CA ALA A 23 2.87 34.21 2.92
C ALA A 23 3.23 33.17 1.85
N LYS A 24 4.42 32.54 1.95
CA LYS A 24 4.81 31.41 1.08
C LYS A 24 4.01 30.13 1.34
N LYS A 25 3.24 30.07 2.44
CA LYS A 25 2.42 28.93 2.83
C LYS A 25 0.97 29.36 3.05
N PRO A 26 0.25 29.75 1.97
CA PRO A 26 -1.07 30.34 2.08
C PRO A 26 -2.15 29.33 2.51
N HIS A 27 -1.87 28.03 2.46
CA HIS A 27 -2.88 27.00 2.75
C HIS A 27 -2.81 26.54 4.19
N ILE A 28 -3.89 26.76 4.94
CA ILE A 28 -3.97 26.52 6.37
C ILE A 28 -4.82 25.29 6.65
N CYS A 29 -4.39 24.44 7.57
CA CYS A 29 -5.21 23.36 8.10
C CYS A 29 -6.27 23.92 9.04
N THR A 30 -7.54 23.70 8.71
CA THR A 30 -8.70 24.14 9.51
C THR A 30 -8.77 23.55 10.92
N PHE A 31 -8.15 22.39 11.16
CA PHE A 31 -8.20 21.72 12.46
C PHE A 31 -7.11 22.16 13.44
N CYS A 32 -5.94 22.61 12.95
CA CYS A 32 -4.78 22.84 13.81
C CYS A 32 -3.91 24.03 13.39
N GLY A 33 -4.34 24.87 12.44
CA GLY A 33 -3.65 26.10 12.04
C GLY A 33 -2.34 25.92 11.26
N ASN A 34 -1.87 24.69 11.05
CA ASN A 34 -0.62 24.43 10.33
C ASN A 34 -0.67 24.95 8.87
N ARG A 35 0.43 25.54 8.39
CA ARG A 35 0.51 26.15 7.07
C ARG A 35 1.30 25.30 6.07
N PHE A 36 0.84 25.30 4.81
CA PHE A 36 1.39 24.51 3.70
C PHE A 36 1.54 25.34 2.43
N LYS A 37 2.51 24.97 1.60
CA LYS A 37 2.81 25.69 0.33
C LYS A 37 1.75 25.49 -0.75
N ASN A 38 0.96 24.40 -0.69
CA ASN A 38 -0.10 24.13 -1.65
C ASN A 38 -1.30 23.41 -1.00
N LYS A 39 -2.46 23.47 -1.67
CA LYS A 39 -3.71 22.82 -1.21
C LYS A 39 -3.55 21.32 -1.02
N ASN A 40 -2.78 20.64 -1.87
CA ASN A 40 -2.61 19.19 -1.84
C ASN A 40 -1.89 18.73 -0.56
N GLU A 41 -0.89 19.47 -0.10
CA GLU A 41 -0.18 19.17 1.15
C GLU A 41 -1.06 19.41 2.36
N ALA A 42 -1.84 20.49 2.37
CA ALA A 42 -2.82 20.76 3.42
C ALA A 42 -3.89 19.65 3.48
N LYS A 43 -4.46 19.27 2.34
CA LYS A 43 -5.44 18.17 2.24
C LYS A 43 -4.85 16.84 2.71
N ARG A 44 -3.64 16.50 2.28
CA ARG A 44 -2.92 15.28 2.74
C ARG A 44 -2.69 15.31 4.25
N HIS A 45 -2.33 16.47 4.81
CA HIS A 45 -2.18 16.62 6.26
C HIS A 45 -3.52 16.41 6.99
N GLN A 46 -4.58 17.09 6.54
CA GLN A 46 -5.93 16.93 7.11
C GLN A 46 -6.38 15.48 7.08
N ASN A 47 -6.28 14.82 5.92
CA ASN A 47 -6.67 13.42 5.75
C ASN A 47 -5.84 12.49 6.62
N SER A 48 -4.54 12.72 6.80
CA SER A 48 -3.69 11.77 7.55
C SER A 48 -3.62 12.01 9.06
N ARG A 49 -4.05 13.17 9.55
CA ARG A 49 -3.93 13.55 10.98
C ARG A 49 -5.28 13.68 11.66
N HIS A 50 -6.23 14.33 10.98
CA HIS A 50 -7.49 14.77 11.56
C HIS A 50 -8.66 13.91 11.09
N VAL A 51 -8.87 13.87 9.77
CA VAL A 51 -10.04 13.19 9.16
C VAL A 51 -9.86 11.67 9.14
N ARG A 52 -8.74 11.19 8.61
CA ARG A 52 -8.40 9.75 8.47
C ARG A 52 -9.49 8.94 7.76
N PRO A 53 -9.96 9.35 6.57
CA PRO A 53 -11.05 8.67 5.86
C PRO A 53 -10.67 7.29 5.31
N TYR A 54 -9.37 7.01 5.23
CA TYR A 54 -8.85 5.73 4.76
C TYR A 54 -7.73 5.26 5.68
N SER A 55 -7.68 3.96 5.90
CA SER A 55 -6.57 3.29 6.55
C SER A 55 -6.03 2.15 5.69
N TRP A 56 -4.76 1.81 5.90
CA TRP A 56 -4.10 0.68 5.28
C TRP A 56 -3.59 -0.26 6.35
N SER A 57 -3.80 -1.55 6.18
CA SER A 57 -3.42 -2.56 7.16
C SER A 57 -3.24 -3.92 6.51
N CYS A 58 -2.22 -4.67 6.94
CA CYS A 58 -2.01 -6.04 6.50
C CYS A 58 -3.12 -7.00 6.98
N SER A 59 -3.99 -6.60 7.93
CA SER A 59 -5.16 -7.39 8.36
C SER A 59 -6.13 -7.71 7.23
N ALA A 60 -6.17 -6.87 6.20
CA ALA A 60 -6.96 -7.16 5.01
C ALA A 60 -6.48 -8.46 4.34
N LEU A 61 -5.18 -8.76 4.35
CA LEU A 61 -4.61 -9.99 3.79
C LEU A 61 -4.88 -11.19 4.73
N SER A 62 -6.16 -11.56 4.87
CA SER A 62 -6.65 -12.63 5.75
C SER A 62 -6.24 -14.04 5.29
N GLY A 63 -5.78 -14.18 4.05
CA GLY A 63 -5.36 -15.44 3.44
C GLY A 63 -4.16 -15.24 2.51
N TYR A 64 -3.46 -16.34 2.21
CA TYR A 64 -2.30 -16.32 1.30
C TYR A 64 -2.71 -15.97 -0.12
N ASP A 65 -3.93 -16.31 -0.54
CA ASP A 65 -4.48 -16.05 -1.86
C ASP A 65 -4.58 -14.56 -2.19
N ARG A 66 -4.94 -13.73 -1.20
CA ARG A 66 -5.07 -12.27 -1.38
C ARG A 66 -3.74 -11.57 -1.66
N ALA A 67 -2.61 -12.24 -1.44
CA ALA A 67 -1.29 -11.71 -1.77
C ALA A 67 -0.91 -11.93 -3.23
N PHE A 68 -1.69 -12.71 -3.99
CA PHE A 68 -1.46 -12.99 -5.40
C PHE A 68 -2.58 -12.42 -6.27
N HIS A 69 -2.28 -12.22 -7.55
CA HIS A 69 -3.27 -11.85 -8.56
C HIS A 69 -2.94 -12.53 -9.89
N ASP A 70 -3.89 -12.58 -10.80
CA ASP A 70 -3.67 -13.16 -12.13
C ASP A 70 -2.54 -12.41 -12.87
N SER A 71 -1.65 -13.16 -13.51
CA SER A 71 -0.50 -12.57 -14.21
C SER A 71 -0.96 -11.75 -15.40
N THR A 72 -0.42 -10.54 -15.53
CA THR A 72 -0.64 -9.73 -16.73
C THR A 72 0.14 -10.23 -17.94
N ASN A 73 1.20 -11.02 -17.72
CA ASN A 73 2.05 -11.56 -18.78
C ASN A 73 1.52 -12.92 -19.27
N ARG A 74 0.96 -13.72 -18.37
CA ARG A 74 0.40 -15.06 -18.67
C ARG A 74 -0.97 -15.23 -17.98
N PRO A 75 -2.01 -14.51 -18.45
CA PRO A 75 -3.33 -14.54 -17.83
C PRO A 75 -3.90 -15.96 -17.80
N GLY A 76 -4.46 -16.38 -16.66
CA GLY A 76 -5.02 -17.72 -16.51
C GLY A 76 -4.00 -18.87 -16.39
N GLU A 77 -2.71 -18.61 -16.60
CA GLU A 77 -1.65 -19.62 -16.53
C GLU A 77 -0.70 -19.43 -15.35
N ALA A 78 -0.56 -18.20 -14.85
CA ALA A 78 0.31 -17.88 -13.73
C ALA A 78 -0.31 -16.81 -12.82
N ASP A 79 0.14 -16.80 -11.57
CA ASP A 79 -0.20 -15.80 -10.58
C ASP A 79 1.03 -14.97 -10.24
N THR A 80 0.86 -13.67 -10.06
CA THR A 80 1.94 -12.74 -9.69
C THR A 80 1.84 -12.39 -8.20
N CYS A 81 2.96 -12.43 -7.49
CA CYS A 81 3.04 -11.99 -6.09
C CYS A 81 2.93 -10.47 -5.98
N GLY A 82 2.00 -9.98 -5.16
CA GLY A 82 1.77 -8.56 -4.94
C GLY A 82 2.91 -7.82 -4.22
N TYR A 83 3.79 -8.54 -3.52
CA TYR A 83 4.91 -7.95 -2.80
C TYR A 83 6.12 -7.68 -3.71
N CYS A 84 6.50 -8.64 -4.57
CA CYS A 84 7.71 -8.55 -5.40
C CYS A 84 7.45 -8.51 -6.90
N GLY A 85 6.33 -9.05 -7.37
CA GLY A 85 6.04 -9.23 -8.80
C GLY A 85 6.53 -10.56 -9.39
N ASP A 86 7.05 -11.48 -8.58
CA ASP A 86 7.45 -12.80 -9.07
C ASP A 86 6.24 -13.58 -9.58
N GLU A 87 6.43 -14.34 -10.66
CA GLU A 87 5.39 -15.13 -11.31
C GLU A 87 5.45 -16.60 -10.86
N PHE A 88 4.28 -17.16 -10.55
CA PHE A 88 4.07 -18.52 -10.07
C PHE A 88 3.13 -19.25 -11.02
N PRO A 89 3.61 -20.22 -11.81
CA PRO A 89 2.77 -21.00 -12.71
C PRO A 89 1.65 -21.75 -11.99
N ARG A 90 0.61 -22.08 -12.75
CA ARG A 90 -0.46 -23.00 -12.35
C ARG A 90 -0.23 -24.32 -13.07
N SER A 91 -0.05 -25.39 -12.32
CA SER A 91 0.29 -26.71 -12.88
C SER A 91 -0.94 -27.59 -13.15
N GLY A 92 -2.12 -27.20 -12.65
CA GLY A 92 -3.35 -27.96 -12.78
C GLY A 92 -3.95 -27.85 -14.18
N GLY A 93 -4.13 -28.99 -14.86
CA GLY A 93 -4.87 -29.08 -16.11
C GLY A 93 -6.35 -29.39 -15.87
N GLY A 94 -7.27 -28.75 -16.62
CA GLY A 94 -8.70 -29.05 -16.54
C GLY A 94 -9.01 -30.52 -16.88
N PRO A 95 -10.17 -31.07 -16.45
CA PRO A 95 -10.42 -32.51 -16.46
C PRO A 95 -10.44 -33.21 -17.83
N ASP A 96 -10.44 -32.50 -18.98
CA ASP A 96 -10.79 -33.10 -20.28
C ASP A 96 -9.90 -32.74 -21.48
N THR A 97 -8.70 -32.19 -21.31
CA THR A 97 -7.78 -31.99 -22.45
C THR A 97 -6.76 -33.11 -22.52
N GLY A 98 -7.14 -34.21 -23.18
CA GLY A 98 -6.20 -35.20 -23.68
C GLY A 98 -5.07 -34.53 -24.46
N ALA A 99 -3.86 -35.02 -24.28
CA ALA A 99 -2.64 -34.49 -24.86
C ALA A 99 -2.71 -34.45 -26.40
N SER A 100 -3.14 -33.33 -26.97
CA SER A 100 -2.91 -32.92 -28.37
C SER A 100 -3.33 -31.45 -28.57
N SER A 101 -2.32 -30.57 -28.58
CA SER A 101 -2.25 -29.23 -29.20
C SER A 101 -3.43 -28.25 -29.12
N GLY A 102 -3.22 -27.11 -28.46
CA GLY A 102 -4.04 -25.90 -28.59
C GLY A 102 -4.17 -25.14 -27.26
N GLY A 103 -3.12 -24.44 -26.85
CA GLY A 103 -3.03 -23.80 -25.54
C GLY A 103 -3.86 -22.53 -25.45
N ASP A 104 -5.00 -22.62 -24.77
CA ASP A 104 -5.80 -21.47 -24.28
C ASP A 104 -6.72 -21.85 -23.09
N ALA A 105 -6.51 -23.03 -22.47
CA ALA A 105 -7.33 -23.45 -21.33
C ALA A 105 -6.77 -22.86 -20.03
N PRO A 106 -7.59 -22.12 -19.24
CA PRO A 106 -7.16 -21.61 -17.94
C PRO A 106 -6.71 -22.76 -17.05
N ARG A 107 -5.50 -22.65 -16.51
CA ARG A 107 -4.96 -23.60 -15.54
C ARG A 107 -5.41 -23.20 -14.14
N TYR A 108 -5.54 -24.18 -13.26
CA TYR A 108 -5.83 -23.94 -11.85
C TYR A 108 -4.59 -24.21 -10.98
N ALA A 109 -4.47 -23.49 -9.87
CA ALA A 109 -3.39 -23.70 -8.91
C ALA A 109 -3.65 -25.00 -8.12
N THR A 110 -2.72 -25.93 -8.22
CA THR A 110 -2.72 -27.18 -7.45
C THR A 110 -2.29 -26.93 -6.00
N VAL A 111 -2.42 -27.95 -5.15
CA VAL A 111 -1.91 -27.90 -3.76
C VAL A 111 -0.40 -27.65 -3.72
N GLN A 112 0.36 -28.28 -4.62
CA GLN A 112 1.82 -28.09 -4.72
C GLN A 112 2.16 -26.64 -5.11
N ASP A 113 1.43 -26.05 -6.07
CA ASP A 113 1.62 -24.65 -6.46
C ASP A 113 1.36 -23.72 -5.25
N TRP A 114 0.36 -24.03 -4.42
CA TRP A 114 0.08 -23.28 -3.19
C TRP A 114 1.14 -23.47 -2.11
N ASP A 115 1.71 -24.66 -1.95
CA ASP A 115 2.79 -24.89 -1.00
C ASP A 115 4.02 -24.04 -1.32
N GLU A 116 4.38 -23.93 -2.60
CA GLU A 116 5.48 -23.07 -3.06
C GLU A 116 5.19 -21.58 -2.81
N ARG A 117 3.98 -21.14 -3.12
CA ARG A 117 3.52 -19.75 -2.87
C ARG A 117 3.54 -19.41 -1.38
N ILE A 118 3.02 -20.30 -0.54
CA ILE A 118 2.99 -20.13 0.92
C ILE A 118 4.42 -20.07 1.48
N LYS A 119 5.31 -20.95 0.99
CA LYS A 119 6.73 -20.93 1.37
C LYS A 119 7.37 -19.60 1.00
N HIS A 120 7.18 -19.14 -0.25
CA HIS A 120 7.68 -17.84 -0.71
C HIS A 120 7.20 -16.68 0.18
N LEU A 121 5.89 -16.60 0.46
CA LEU A 121 5.33 -15.55 1.31
C LEU A 121 5.93 -15.56 2.74
N LYS A 122 6.10 -16.74 3.33
CA LYS A 122 6.65 -16.88 4.69
C LYS A 122 8.14 -16.57 4.74
N GLU A 123 8.92 -17.05 3.78
CA GLU A 123 10.38 -16.97 3.80
C GLU A 123 10.89 -15.63 3.28
N VAL A 124 10.35 -15.15 2.16
CA VAL A 124 10.79 -13.90 1.51
C VAL A 124 10.09 -12.70 2.15
N HIS A 125 8.76 -12.75 2.24
CA HIS A 125 7.96 -11.61 2.66
C HIS A 125 7.60 -11.61 4.14
N LYS A 126 8.05 -12.61 4.92
CA LYS A 126 7.74 -12.73 6.37
C LYS A 126 6.23 -12.58 6.64
N PHE A 127 5.41 -13.14 5.76
CA PHE A 127 3.96 -13.04 5.84
C PHE A 127 3.44 -13.53 7.20
N GLY A 128 2.52 -12.76 7.79
CA GLY A 128 1.97 -13.03 9.13
C GLY A 128 2.92 -12.76 10.31
N LYS A 129 4.11 -12.17 10.08
CA LYS A 129 5.05 -11.80 11.15
C LYS A 129 4.99 -10.33 11.58
N CYS A 130 4.27 -9.50 10.84
CA CYS A 130 4.03 -8.11 11.21
C CYS A 130 2.83 -7.98 12.16
N ASP A 131 2.75 -6.86 12.86
CA ASP A 131 1.52 -6.44 13.53
C ASP A 131 0.48 -6.08 12.46
N SER A 132 -0.36 -7.04 12.10
CA SER A 132 -1.35 -6.88 11.03
C SER A 132 -2.41 -5.87 11.39
N PHE A 133 -2.70 -5.64 12.68
CA PHE A 133 -3.68 -4.65 13.14
C PHE A 133 -3.17 -3.21 13.07
N LYS A 134 -1.87 -3.02 12.82
CA LYS A 134 -1.29 -1.69 12.65
C LYS A 134 -1.92 -0.97 11.46
N LYS A 135 -2.69 0.08 11.77
CA LYS A 135 -3.28 0.97 10.78
C LYS A 135 -2.30 2.08 10.38
N PHE A 136 -2.12 2.25 9.09
CA PHE A 136 -1.44 3.39 8.49
C PHE A 136 -2.49 4.31 7.89
N PHE A 137 -2.50 5.59 8.24
CA PHE A 137 -3.44 6.59 7.67
C PHE A 137 -2.82 7.34 6.48
N ARG A 138 -1.79 6.73 5.88
CA ARG A 138 -0.97 7.25 4.79
C ARG A 138 -0.44 6.09 3.96
N ALA A 139 -0.84 6.08 2.70
CA ALA A 139 -0.37 5.17 1.67
C ALA A 139 1.16 5.07 1.59
N ASP A 140 1.88 6.20 1.64
CA ASP A 140 3.35 6.20 1.56
C ASP A 140 4.02 5.55 2.78
N HIS A 141 3.45 5.70 3.97
CA HIS A 141 3.95 5.02 5.17
C HIS A 141 3.67 3.51 5.09
N PHE A 142 2.52 3.11 4.55
CA PHE A 142 2.21 1.69 4.34
C PHE A 142 3.15 1.05 3.31
N ARG A 143 3.43 1.72 2.18
CA ARG A 143 4.44 1.25 1.21
C ARG A 143 5.82 1.07 1.86
N GLN A 144 6.25 2.01 2.70
CA GLN A 144 7.51 1.86 3.46
C GLN A 144 7.47 0.65 4.40
N HIS A 145 6.32 0.37 5.01
CA HIS A 145 6.16 -0.84 5.81
C HIS A 145 6.27 -2.12 4.96
N LEU A 146 5.64 -2.18 3.78
CA LEU A 146 5.78 -3.30 2.86
C LEU A 146 7.25 -3.48 2.43
N GLN A 147 7.94 -2.39 2.11
CA GLN A 147 9.33 -2.42 1.67
C GLN A 147 10.27 -2.94 2.77
N HIS A 148 10.19 -2.39 3.99
CA HIS A 148 11.15 -2.73 5.05
C HIS A 148 10.72 -3.93 5.91
N GLY A 149 9.41 -4.16 6.05
CA GLY A 149 8.86 -5.24 6.88
C GLY A 149 8.57 -6.52 6.09
N HIS A 150 8.26 -6.38 4.80
CA HIS A 150 7.91 -7.50 3.93
C HIS A 150 8.86 -7.66 2.73
N ALA A 151 10.01 -6.97 2.70
CA ALA A 151 10.93 -7.00 1.56
C ALA A 151 10.22 -6.73 0.21
N GLY A 152 9.17 -5.90 0.23
CA GLY A 152 8.38 -5.58 -0.96
C GLY A 152 9.15 -4.70 -1.94
N THR A 153 9.01 -5.00 -3.23
CA THR A 153 9.66 -4.23 -4.30
C THR A 153 8.79 -3.03 -4.67
N SER A 154 9.38 -1.84 -4.66
CA SER A 154 8.68 -0.63 -5.13
C SER A 154 8.35 -0.74 -6.61
N GLY A 155 7.08 -0.58 -6.99
CA GLY A 155 6.65 -0.69 -8.39
C GLY A 155 5.14 -0.82 -8.55
N LYS A 156 4.71 -1.30 -9.72
CA LYS A 156 3.29 -1.53 -10.04
C LYS A 156 2.62 -2.49 -9.03
N TRP A 157 3.35 -3.51 -8.59
CA TRP A 157 2.84 -4.58 -7.73
C TRP A 157 2.49 -4.10 -6.31
N THR A 158 3.34 -3.26 -5.69
CA THR A 158 3.04 -2.69 -4.36
C THR A 158 1.85 -1.73 -4.37
N SER A 159 1.47 -1.17 -5.52
CA SER A 159 0.24 -0.37 -5.66
C SER A 159 -1.02 -1.24 -5.64
N MET A 160 -0.91 -2.51 -6.04
CA MET A 160 -1.99 -3.49 -5.88
C MET A 160 -2.23 -3.75 -4.39
N LEU A 161 -1.18 -4.09 -3.63
CA LEU A 161 -1.32 -4.35 -2.19
C LEU A 161 -1.85 -3.14 -1.43
N GLU A 162 -1.47 -1.94 -1.83
CA GLU A 162 -2.07 -0.71 -1.29
C GLU A 162 -3.58 -0.67 -1.49
N THR A 163 -4.07 -1.03 -2.68
CA THR A 163 -5.52 -1.05 -2.97
C THR A 163 -6.21 -2.14 -2.16
N VAL A 164 -5.64 -3.35 -2.14
CA VAL A 164 -6.21 -4.52 -1.44
C VAL A 164 -6.21 -4.37 0.08
N CYS A 165 -5.25 -3.62 0.63
CA CYS A 165 -5.12 -3.37 2.06
C CYS A 165 -5.79 -2.08 2.53
N MET A 166 -6.45 -1.35 1.64
CA MET A 166 -7.16 -0.12 1.98
C MET A 166 -8.54 -0.44 2.57
N SER A 167 -8.93 0.31 3.60
CA SER A 167 -10.28 0.31 4.16
C SER A 167 -10.77 1.74 4.30
N GLU A 168 -12.05 1.97 3.97
CA GLU A 168 -12.73 3.23 4.27
C GLU A 168 -13.05 3.28 5.76
N GLU A 169 -12.81 4.41 6.40
CA GLU A 169 -13.13 4.62 7.81
C GLU A 169 -14.35 5.53 7.89
N ASP A 170 -15.40 5.06 8.55
CA ASP A 170 -16.61 5.84 8.73
C ASP A 170 -16.34 7.10 9.55
N LEU A 171 -16.61 8.25 8.94
CA LEU A 171 -16.42 9.56 9.56
C LEU A 171 -17.50 9.88 10.61
N GLU A 172 -18.52 9.03 10.75
CA GLU A 172 -19.72 9.25 11.56
C GLU A 172 -19.63 8.70 13.00
N THR A 173 -18.58 7.96 13.36
CA THR A 173 -18.41 7.40 14.72
C THR A 173 -17.48 8.23 15.62
N ARG A 174 -17.42 9.56 15.45
CA ARG A 174 -16.65 10.45 16.32
C ARG A 174 -17.40 11.67 16.80
#